data_AF-A0A174B522-F1
#
_entry.id   AF-A0A174B522-F1
#
_cell.length_a   1.000
_cell.length_b   1.000
_cell.length_c   1.000
_cell.angle_alpha   90.00
_cell.angle_beta   90.00
_cell.angle_gamma   90.00
#
_symmetry.space_group_name_H-M   'P 1'
#
loop_
_entity.id
_entity.type
_entity.pdbx_description
1 polymer ?
#
loop_
_entity_poly.entity_id
_entity_poly.type
_entity_poly.pdbx_seq_one_letter_code
_entity_poly.pdbx_strand_id
1 'polypeptide(L)'
;MRTVIIKVDSKEAEYIERLDYERGFTKDVLQRIIESHMEDPDVINSPAFKAYQKQGAELDAQFSMAVAELEKKYIPEILKHHKTKWNLEYKTGELKVDILCNCEIEGIK
;
A
#
# COMPACT_ATOMS: atom_id res chain seq x y z
N MET A 1 22.93 -7.13 4.50
CA MET A 1 21.47 -6.96 4.36
C MET A 1 20.84 -8.25 4.88
N ARG A 2 19.98 -8.16 5.89
CA ARG A 2 19.27 -9.32 6.48
C ARG A 2 17.80 -9.19 6.13
N THR A 3 17.13 -10.30 5.82
CA THR A 3 15.71 -10.30 5.44
C THR A 3 14.96 -11.29 6.32
N VAL A 4 13.86 -10.85 6.91
CA VAL A 4 12.93 -11.69 7.67
C VAL A 4 11.69 -11.92 6.83
N ILE A 5 11.25 -13.18 6.72
CA ILE A 5 10.01 -13.53 6.00
C ILE A 5 8.94 -13.86 7.04
N ILE A 6 7.84 -13.13 6.98
CA ILE A 6 6.71 -13.26 7.90
C ILE A 6 5.50 -13.70 7.09
N LYS A 7 4.79 -14.74 7.55
CA LYS A 7 3.54 -15.18 6.91
C LYS A 7 2.37 -14.35 7.43
N VAL A 8 1.69 -13.70 6.50
CA VAL A 8 0.46 -12.92 6.70
C VAL A 8 -0.74 -13.81 6.43
N ASP A 9 -1.86 -13.53 7.09
CA ASP A 9 -3.12 -14.21 6.80
C ASP A 9 -3.55 -13.93 5.36
N SER A 10 -4.01 -14.97 4.65
CA SER A 10 -4.31 -14.85 3.22
C SER A 10 -5.45 -13.87 2.96
N LYS A 11 -6.46 -13.78 3.83
CA LYS A 11 -7.58 -12.84 3.65
C LYS A 11 -7.14 -11.41 3.87
N GLU A 12 -6.22 -11.17 4.81
CA GLU A 12 -5.65 -9.84 5.02
C GLU A 12 -4.77 -9.42 3.83
N ALA A 13 -3.97 -10.34 3.29
CA ALA A 13 -3.18 -10.08 2.09
C ALA A 13 -4.08 -9.78 0.86
N GLU A 14 -5.12 -10.58 0.63
CA GLU A 14 -6.11 -10.37 -0.43
C GLU A 14 -6.86 -9.04 -0.27
N TYR A 15 -7.20 -8.66 0.96
CA TYR A 15 -7.87 -7.39 1.23
C TYR A 15 -6.99 -6.19 0.87
N ILE A 16 -5.70 -6.22 1.24
CA ILE A 16 -4.74 -5.17 0.89
C ILE A 16 -4.48 -5.15 -0.61
N GLU A 17 -4.33 -6.31 -1.27
CA GLU A 17 -4.19 -6.43 -2.72
C GLU A 17 -5.36 -5.77 -3.46
N ARG A 18 -6.59 -6.05 -3.03
CA ARG A 18 -7.79 -5.46 -3.62
C ARG A 18 -7.78 -3.94 -3.49
N LEU A 19 -7.46 -3.41 -2.32
CA LEU A 19 -7.38 -1.96 -2.10
C LEU A 19 -6.30 -1.31 -2.98
N ASP A 20 -5.14 -1.96 -3.10
CA ASP A 20 -4.02 -1.48 -3.92
C ASP A 20 -4.37 -1.48 -5.42
N TYR A 21 -5.08 -2.51 -5.88
CA TYR A 21 -5.60 -2.55 -7.24
C TYR A 21 -6.66 -1.47 -7.49
N GLU A 22 -7.66 -1.35 -6.61
CA GLU A 22 -8.77 -0.41 -6.78
C GLU A 22 -8.30 1.06 -6.76
N ARG A 23 -7.36 1.40 -5.88
CA ARG A 23 -6.77 2.75 -5.87
C ARG A 23 -5.96 3.03 -7.14
N GLY A 24 -5.21 2.04 -7.64
CA GLY A 24 -4.45 2.15 -8.88
C GLY A 24 -5.38 2.35 -10.08
N PHE A 25 -6.44 1.55 -10.17
CA PHE A 25 -7.47 1.69 -11.19
C PHE A 25 -8.14 3.07 -11.16
N THR A 26 -8.48 3.57 -9.97
CA THR A 26 -9.11 4.89 -9.82
C THR A 26 -8.17 6.01 -10.31
N LYS A 27 -6.87 5.90 -10.02
CA LYS A 27 -5.86 6.84 -10.54
C LYS A 27 -5.79 6.79 -12.08
N ASP A 28 -5.80 5.60 -12.67
CA ASP A 28 -5.79 5.44 -14.14
C ASP A 28 -7.04 6.04 -14.79
N VAL A 29 -8.21 5.90 -14.16
CA VAL A 29 -9.46 6.50 -14.64
C VAL A 29 -9.37 8.03 -14.62
N LEU A 30 -8.91 8.62 -13.50
CA LEU A 30 -8.72 10.07 -13.40
C LEU A 30 -7.74 10.59 -14.46
N GLN A 31 -6.64 9.87 -14.67
CA GLN A 31 -5.67 10.22 -15.71
C GLN A 31 -6.30 10.18 -17.11
N ARG A 32 -7.04 9.11 -17.45
CA ARG A 32 -7.74 9.01 -18.75
C ARG A 32 -8.76 10.12 -18.96
N ILE A 33 -9.47 10.54 -17.89
CA ILE A 33 -10.41 11.68 -17.97
C ILE A 33 -9.66 12.96 -18.37
N ILE A 34 -8.51 13.24 -17.75
CA ILE A 34 -7.68 14.41 -18.07
C ILE A 34 -7.14 14.31 -19.50
N GLU A 35 -6.58 13.16 -19.88
CA GLU A 35 -5.99 12.94 -21.21
C GLU A 35 -7.03 13.04 -22.33
N SER A 36 -8.28 12.65 -22.07
CA SER A 36 -9.37 12.74 -23.06
C SER A 36 -9.93 14.17 -23.21
N HIS A 37 -9.60 15.08 -22.28
CA HIS A 37 -10.14 16.44 -22.22
C HIS A 37 -9.02 17.47 -21.99
N MET A 38 -7.87 17.29 -22.61
CA MET A 38 -6.69 18.15 -22.39
C MET A 38 -6.93 19.65 -22.68
N GLU A 39 -7.89 19.95 -23.56
CA GLU A 39 -8.24 21.32 -23.94
C GLU A 39 -9.30 21.95 -23.01
N ASP A 40 -9.90 21.16 -22.12
CA ASP A 40 -10.91 21.62 -21.16
C ASP A 40 -10.31 21.69 -19.74
N PRO A 41 -9.88 22.87 -19.28
CA PRO A 41 -9.33 23.03 -17.94
C PRO A 41 -10.38 22.80 -16.83
N ASP A 42 -11.68 22.84 -17.14
CA ASP A 42 -12.76 22.64 -16.16
C ASP A 42 -13.13 21.15 -15.98
N VAL A 43 -12.50 20.23 -16.72
CA VAL A 43 -12.76 18.78 -16.59
C VAL A 43 -12.59 18.27 -15.15
N ILE A 44 -11.68 18.87 -14.37
CA ILE A 44 -11.44 18.53 -12.96
C ILE A 44 -12.65 18.87 -12.06
N ASN A 45 -13.49 19.81 -12.49
CA ASN A 45 -14.70 20.21 -11.77
C ASN A 45 -15.92 19.38 -12.15
N SER A 46 -15.81 18.56 -13.20
CA SER A 46 -16.89 17.71 -13.69
C SER A 46 -17.40 16.75 -12.59
N PRO A 47 -18.70 16.42 -12.60
CA PRO A 47 -19.26 15.47 -11.64
C PRO A 47 -18.55 14.11 -11.67
N ALA A 48 -18.15 13.63 -12.85
CA ALA A 48 -17.45 12.36 -13.02
C ALA A 48 -16.07 12.41 -12.38
N PHE A 49 -15.27 13.45 -12.64
CA PHE A 49 -13.94 13.59 -12.05
C PHE A 49 -14.01 13.65 -10.52
N LYS A 50 -14.92 14.46 -9.97
CA LYS A 50 -15.10 14.57 -8.51
C LYS A 50 -15.54 13.26 -7.87
N ALA A 51 -16.39 12.47 -8.54
CA ALA A 51 -16.81 11.17 -8.03
C ALA A 51 -15.63 10.20 -7.90
N TYR A 52 -14.82 10.05 -8.95
CA TYR A 52 -13.62 9.21 -8.91
C TYR A 52 -12.54 9.76 -7.98
N GLN A 53 -12.39 11.08 -7.87
CA GLN A 53 -11.46 11.69 -6.93
C GLN A 53 -11.85 11.35 -5.49
N LYS A 54 -13.13 11.46 -5.14
CA LYS A 54 -13.64 11.09 -3.81
C LYS A 54 -13.41 9.61 -3.53
N GLN A 55 -13.77 8.74 -4.47
CA GLN A 55 -13.55 7.30 -4.35
C GLN A 55 -12.05 6.97 -4.15
N GLY A 56 -11.17 7.63 -4.91
CA GLY A 56 -9.73 7.45 -4.79
C GLY A 56 -9.20 7.85 -3.41
N ALA A 57 -9.68 8.97 -2.86
CA ALA A 57 -9.32 9.40 -1.51
C ALA A 57 -9.81 8.42 -0.42
N GLU A 58 -11.03 7.87 -0.57
CA GLU A 58 -11.57 6.88 0.35
C GLU A 58 -10.77 5.56 0.31
N LEU A 59 -10.37 5.12 -0.89
CA LEU A 59 -9.53 3.93 -1.07
C LEU A 59 -8.12 4.13 -0.51
N ASP A 60 -7.52 5.31 -0.71
CA ASP A 60 -6.19 5.62 -0.19
C ASP A 60 -6.17 5.66 1.35
N ALA A 61 -7.23 6.20 1.97
CA ALA A 61 -7.41 6.16 3.41
C ALA A 61 -7.57 4.71 3.93
N GLN A 62 -8.41 3.90 3.29
CA GLN A 62 -8.61 2.49 3.65
C GLN A 62 -7.31 1.68 3.52
N PHE A 63 -6.56 1.89 2.43
CA PHE A 63 -5.27 1.25 2.20
C PHE A 63 -4.25 1.64 3.27
N SER A 64 -4.14 2.94 3.58
CA SER A 64 -3.23 3.44 4.61
C SER A 64 -3.54 2.85 6.00
N MET A 65 -4.82 2.73 6.35
CA MET A 65 -5.23 2.09 7.59
C MET A 65 -4.92 0.59 7.62
N ALA A 66 -5.18 -0.12 6.51
CA ALA A 66 -4.91 -1.54 6.40
C ALA A 66 -3.41 -1.85 6.50
N VAL A 67 -2.58 -1.02 5.87
CA VAL A 67 -1.12 -1.10 5.97
C VAL A 67 -0.65 -0.84 7.40
N ALA A 68 -1.16 0.18 8.08
CA ALA A 68 -0.79 0.48 9.46
C ALA A 68 -1.15 -0.67 10.42
N GLU A 69 -2.31 -1.28 10.26
CA GLU A 69 -2.69 -2.46 11.05
C GLU A 69 -1.82 -3.68 10.73
N LEU A 70 -1.46 -3.89 9.45
CA LEU A 70 -0.51 -4.94 9.07
C LEU A 70 0.87 -4.73 9.72
N GLU A 71 1.40 -3.50 9.67
CA GLU A 71 2.70 -3.18 10.29
C GLU A 71 2.64 -3.42 11.80
N LYS A 72 1.56 -3.00 12.46
CA LYS A 72 1.36 -3.20 13.90
C LYS A 72 1.26 -4.67 14.28
N LYS A 73 0.58 -5.48 13.46
CA LYS A 73 0.28 -6.89 13.73
C LYS A 73 1.45 -7.82 13.41
N TYR A 74 2.16 -7.57 12.30
CA TYR A 74 3.14 -8.50 11.77
C TYR A 74 4.58 -8.06 11.93
N ILE A 75 4.89 -6.75 11.93
CA ILE A 75 6.27 -6.29 12.08
C ILE A 75 6.65 -6.31 13.57
N PRO A 76 7.63 -7.12 13.99
CA PRO A 76 8.06 -7.20 15.37
C PRO A 76 8.51 -5.84 15.90
N GLU A 77 8.18 -5.51 17.15
CA GLU A 77 8.53 -4.22 17.74
C GLU A 77 10.04 -3.96 17.76
N ILE A 78 10.84 -5.02 17.94
CA ILE A 78 12.30 -4.96 17.86
C ILE A 78 12.78 -4.37 16.53
N LEU A 79 12.05 -4.58 15.41
CA LEU A 79 12.41 -4.08 14.09
C LEU A 79 11.96 -2.64 13.84
N LYS A 80 11.04 -2.09 14.63
CA LYS A 80 10.51 -0.72 14.45
C LYS A 80 11.54 0.37 14.73
N HIS A 81 12.54 0.09 15.58
CA HIS A 81 13.64 1.02 15.87
C HIS A 81 14.80 0.92 14.88
N HIS A 82 14.69 0.04 13.88
CA HIS A 82 15.70 -0.18 12.87
C HIS A 82 15.27 0.37 11.53
N LYS A 83 16.26 0.73 10.70
CA LYS A 83 15.99 1.11 9.32
C LYS A 83 15.56 -0.13 8.55
N THR A 84 14.25 -0.28 8.36
CA THR A 84 13.65 -1.41 7.66
C THR A 84 12.87 -0.94 6.43
N LYS A 85 12.76 -1.82 5.45
CA LYS A 85 11.83 -1.71 4.33
C LYS A 85 11.10 -3.04 4.24
N TRP A 86 9.82 -3.05 3.91
CA TRP A 86 9.10 -4.30 3.71
C TRP A 86 8.34 -4.31 2.39
N ASN A 87 8.03 -5.52 1.93
CA ASN A 87 7.21 -5.78 0.75
C ASN A 87 6.29 -6.97 1.04
N LEU A 88 4.99 -6.81 0.80
CA LEU A 88 4.02 -7.88 0.90
C LEU A 88 3.79 -8.53 -0.46
N GLU A 89 4.13 -9.80 -0.59
CA GLU A 89 3.83 -10.60 -1.77
C GLU A 89 2.41 -11.16 -1.63
N TYR A 90 1.42 -10.52 -2.27
CA TYR A 90 0.01 -10.85 -2.10
C TYR A 90 -0.31 -12.33 -2.38
N LYS A 91 0.25 -12.89 -3.47
CA LYS A 91 0.00 -14.28 -3.89
C LYS A 91 0.46 -15.33 -2.89
N THR A 92 1.53 -15.07 -2.15
CA THR A 92 2.12 -16.04 -1.21
C THR A 92 1.86 -15.68 0.25
N GLY A 93 1.28 -14.51 0.52
CA GLY A 93 1.11 -13.95 1.86
C GLY A 93 2.43 -13.73 2.57
N GLU A 94 3.53 -13.49 1.83
CA GLU A 94 4.86 -13.32 2.41
C GLU A 94 5.21 -11.85 2.56
N LEU A 95 5.28 -11.41 3.81
CA LEU A 95 5.83 -10.11 4.16
C LEU A 95 7.34 -10.24 4.33
N LYS A 96 8.08 -9.74 3.34
CA LYS A 96 9.55 -9.69 3.36
C LYS A 96 9.98 -8.38 4.00
N VAL A 97 10.65 -8.44 5.14
CA VAL A 97 11.17 -7.28 5.88
C VAL A 97 12.69 -7.25 5.75
N ASP A 98 13.20 -6.30 4.97
CA ASP A 98 14.62 -6.04 4.79
C ASP A 98 15.15 -5.08 5.86
N ILE A 99 16.18 -5.54 6.57
CA ILE A 99 16.88 -4.76 7.59
C ILE A 99 18.10 -4.11 6.94
N LEU A 100 18.07 -2.79 6.86
CA LEU A 100 19.04 -1.95 6.17
C LEU A 100 20.13 -1.40 7.09
N CYS A 101 20.15 -1.79 8.37
CA CYS A 101 21.19 -1.44 9.32
C CYS A 101 22.00 -2.65 9.78
N ASN A 102 23.23 -2.37 10.25
CA ASN A 102 24.16 -3.38 10.76
C ASN A 102 24.07 -3.60 12.28
N CYS A 103 23.04 -3.07 12.95
CA CYS A 103 22.85 -3.26 14.38
C CYS A 103 22.70 -4.75 14.73
N GLU A 104 23.24 -5.20 15.85
CA GLU A 104 22.87 -6.51 16.41
C GLU A 104 21.41 -6.47 16.85
N ILE A 105 20.64 -7.48 16.44
CA ILE A 105 19.21 -7.59 16.75
C ILE A 105 19.02 -8.97 17.37
N GLU A 106 18.67 -9.00 18.66
CA GLU A 106 18.46 -10.27 19.36
C GLU A 106 17.36 -11.08 18.68
N GLY A 107 17.67 -12.36 18.40
CA GLY A 107 16.74 -13.29 17.76
C GLY A 107 16.71 -13.24 16.22
N ILE A 108 17.44 -12.32 15.58
CA ILE A 108 17.56 -12.25 14.11
C ILE A 108 19.03 -12.38 13.71
N LYS A 109 19.42 -13.60 13.33
CA LYS A 109 20.76 -13.91 12.79
C LYS A 109 20.90 -13.41 11.35
#